data_AF-A0A947AQ77-F1
#
_entry.id   AF-A0A947AQ77-F1
#
_cell.length_a   1.000
_cell.length_b   1.000
_cell.length_c   1.000
_cell.angle_alpha   90.00
_cell.angle_beta   90.00
_cell.angle_gamma   90.00
#
_symmetry.space_group_name_H-M   'P 1'
#
loop_
_entity.id
_entity.type
_entity.pdbx_description
1 polymer ?
#
loop_
_entity_poly.entity_id
_entity_poly.type
_entity_poly.pdbx_seq_one_letter_code
_entity_poly.pdbx_strand_id
1 'polypeptide(L)' 'FILVNMVAKRVRQIREGSEYLVSSPKNEDVVVSLREVAAGKVFLKPENEIEEELSSMEKEPEIEPETEPEAEKDELTAED' A
#
# COMPACT_ATOMS: atom_id res chain seq x y z
N PHE A 1 7.28 27.77 5.65
CA PHE A 1 5.88 27.44 5.31
C PHE A 1 5.66 25.92 5.23
N ILE A 2 5.81 25.18 6.34
CA ILE A 2 5.78 23.69 6.32
C ILE A 2 4.38 23.14 6.03
N LEU A 3 3.37 23.63 6.75
CA LEU A 3 1.97 23.18 6.60
C LEU A 3 1.48 23.28 5.15
N VAL A 4 1.74 24.42 4.49
CA VAL A 4 1.33 24.66 3.10
C VAL A 4 1.96 23.63 2.15
N ASN A 5 3.26 23.38 2.30
CA ASN A 5 3.96 22.38 1.47
C ASN A 5 3.47 20.96 1.72
N MET A 6 3.17 20.61 2.98
CA MET A 6 2.63 19.29 3.33
C MET A 6 1.25 19.08 2.71
N VAL A 7 0.35 20.08 2.82
CA VAL A 7 -0.98 20.04 2.19
C VAL A 7 -0.86 19.94 0.67
N ALA A 8 0.02 20.73 0.05
CA ALA A 8 0.23 20.68 -1.41
C ALA A 8 0.71 19.31 -1.88
N LYS A 9 1.63 18.67 -1.14
CA LYS A 9 2.08 17.30 -1.43
C LYS A 9 0.93 16.29 -1.28
N ARG A 10 0.14 16.40 -0.22
CA ARG A 10 -0.99 15.49 0.02
C ARG A 10 -2.08 15.61 -1.05
N VAL A 11 -2.39 16.82 -1.50
CA VAL A 11 -3.31 17.06 -2.63
C VAL A 11 -2.82 16.36 -3.90
N ARG A 12 -1.51 16.36 -4.17
CA ARG A 12 -0.96 15.61 -5.32
C ARG A 12 -1.17 14.12 -5.18
N GLN A 13 -0.87 13.53 -4.01
CA GLN A 13 -1.09 12.11 -3.76
C GLN A 13 -2.55 11.71 -4.00
N ILE A 14 -3.50 12.51 -3.54
CA ILE A 14 -4.94 12.30 -3.78
C ILE A 14 -5.24 12.29 -5.29
N ARG A 15 -4.74 13.28 -6.02
CA ARG A 15 -4.95 13.41 -7.47
C ARG A 15 -4.25 12.31 -8.27
N GLU A 16 -3.20 11.73 -7.72
CA GLU A 16 -2.49 10.56 -8.23
C GLU A 16 -3.19 9.23 -7.87
N GLY A 17 -4.30 9.28 -7.13
CA GLY A 17 -5.17 8.14 -6.86
C GLY A 17 -5.12 7.62 -5.41
N SER A 18 -4.44 8.31 -4.50
CA SER A 18 -4.45 7.95 -3.08
C SER A 18 -5.84 8.15 -2.47
N GLU A 19 -6.27 7.20 -1.65
CA GLU A 19 -7.53 7.26 -0.93
C GLU A 19 -7.57 8.37 0.13
N TYR A 20 -8.77 8.84 0.46
CA TYR A 20 -9.01 9.72 1.60
C TYR A 20 -8.93 8.96 2.92
N LEU A 21 -8.15 9.50 3.85
CA LEU A 21 -7.95 8.95 5.20
C LEU A 21 -8.99 9.45 6.20
N VAL A 22 -9.74 10.49 5.85
CA VAL A 22 -10.81 11.06 6.66
C VAL A 22 -12.07 11.27 5.83
N SER A 23 -13.21 10.81 6.35
CA SER A 23 -14.52 11.02 5.73
C SER A 23 -14.82 12.51 5.57
N SER A 24 -14.94 12.92 4.31
CA SER A 24 -15.11 14.31 3.91
C SER A 24 -16.03 14.41 2.70
N PRO A 25 -17.30 13.98 2.81
CA PRO A 25 -18.22 14.03 1.69
C PRO A 25 -18.33 15.47 1.18
N LYS A 26 -18.15 15.64 -0.15
CA LYS A 26 -18.32 16.92 -0.88
C LYS A 26 -17.23 17.99 -0.64
N ASN A 27 -16.13 17.67 0.03
CA ASN A 27 -15.01 18.60 0.18
C ASN A 27 -14.01 18.45 -0.97
N GLU A 28 -13.37 19.55 -1.39
CA GLU A 28 -12.25 19.53 -2.32
C GLU A 28 -10.98 18.96 -1.69
N ASP A 29 -10.07 18.40 -2.50
CA ASP A 29 -8.81 17.77 -2.08
C ASP A 29 -8.00 18.61 -1.08
N VAL A 30 -7.97 19.93 -1.27
CA VAL A 30 -7.24 20.86 -0.41
C VAL A 30 -7.83 20.91 1.00
N VAL A 31 -9.16 20.89 1.11
CA VAL A 31 -9.87 20.89 2.39
C VAL A 31 -9.76 19.50 3.06
N VAL A 32 -9.87 18.42 2.29
CA VAL A 32 -9.66 17.06 2.80
C VAL A 32 -8.25 16.92 3.37
N SER A 33 -7.23 17.36 2.62
CA SER A 33 -5.82 17.32 3.05
C SER A 33 -5.59 18.08 4.36
N LEU A 34 -6.17 19.28 4.52
CA LEU A 34 -6.10 20.04 5.76
C LEU A 34 -6.76 19.30 6.93
N ARG A 35 -7.91 18.65 6.70
CA ARG A 35 -8.61 17.87 7.73
C ARG A 35 -7.83 16.62 8.13
N GLU A 36 -7.21 15.94 7.18
CA GLU A 36 -6.36 14.77 7.46
C GLU A 36 -5.13 15.14 8.30
N VAL A 37 -4.51 16.29 8.01
CA VAL A 37 -3.42 16.84 8.82
C VAL A 37 -3.90 17.19 10.23
N ALA A 38 -5.03 17.89 10.36
CA ALA A 38 -5.60 18.25 11.66
C ALA A 38 -6.00 17.00 12.49
N ALA A 39 -6.41 15.92 11.83
CA ALA A 39 -6.72 14.64 12.44
C ALA A 39 -5.48 13.78 12.76
N GLY A 40 -4.27 14.25 12.42
CA GLY A 40 -3.02 13.51 12.65
C GLY A 40 -2.84 12.28 11.75
N LYS A 41 -3.59 12.17 10.64
CA LYS A 41 -3.48 11.05 9.68
C LYS A 41 -2.38 11.26 8.64
N VAL A 42 -1.98 12.51 8.42
CA VAL A 42 -0.88 12.90 7.53
C VAL A 42 0.14 13.67 8.35
N PHE A 43 1.38 13.18 8.33
CA PHE A 43 2.51 13.74 9.07
C PHE A 43 3.81 13.56 8.26
N LEU A 44 4.84 14.33 8.61
CA LEU A 44 6.16 14.19 8.01
C LEU A 44 6.91 13.06 8.71
N LYS A 45 7.43 12.10 7.93
CA LYS A 45 8.41 11.13 8.41
C LYS A 45 9.82 11.70 8.24
N PRO A 46 10.76 11.39 9.15
CA PRO A 46 12.16 11.73 8.98
C PRO A 46 12.78 10.91 7.84
N GLU A 47 13.78 11.46 7.16
CA GLU A 47 14.33 10.90 5.90
C GLU A 47 14.88 9.49 6.06
N ASN A 48 15.51 9.20 7.20
CA ASN A 48 16.07 7.88 7.52
C ASN A 48 15.00 6.77 7.56
N GLU A 49 13.78 7.07 8.02
CA GLU A 49 12.68 6.08 8.05
C GLU A 49 12.14 5.79 6.64
N ILE A 50 12.20 6.77 5.73
CA ILE A 50 11.70 6.61 4.36
C ILE A 50 12.65 5.72 3.55
N GLU A 51 13.97 5.91 3.68
CA GLU A 51 14.99 5.12 3.00
C GLU A 51 14.93 3.63 3.42
N GLU A 52 14.72 3.36 4.71
CA GLU A 52 14.55 2.01 5.24
C GLU A 52 13.29 1.33 4.68
N GLU A 53 12.15 2.02 4.67
CA GLU A 53 10.89 1.50 4.11
C GLU A 53 11.01 1.21 2.60
N LEU A 54 11.61 2.11 1.82
CA LEU A 54 11.79 1.91 0.38
C LEU A 54 12.73 0.72 0.09
N SER A 55 13.82 0.58 0.85
CA SER A 55 14.76 -0.55 0.70
C SER A 55 14.12 -1.91 1.03
N SER A 56 13.12 -1.92 1.92
CA SER A 56 12.45 -3.14 2.33
C SER A 56 11.31 -3.54 1.37
N MET A 57 10.76 -2.60 0.61
CA MET A 57 9.74 -2.86 -0.42
C MET A 57 10.33 -3.36 -1.76
N GLU A 58 11.62 -3.14 -2.04
CA GLU A 58 12.31 -3.63 -3.24
C GLU A 58 12.68 -5.12 -3.18
N LYS A 59 12.44 -5.80 -2.05
CA LYS A 59 12.60 -7.25 -1.99
C LYS A 59 11.41 -7.90 -2.69
N GLU A 60 11.64 -8.38 -3.91
CA GLU A 60 10.69 -9.27 -4.60
C GLU A 60 10.28 -10.42 -3.66
N PRO A 61 9.01 -10.84 -3.65
CA PRO A 61 8.65 -12.07 -2.96
C PRO A 61 9.40 -13.22 -3.66
N GLU A 62 10.30 -13.89 -2.95
CA GLU A 62 10.81 -15.20 -3.37
C GLU A 62 9.59 -16.11 -3.53
N ILE A 63 9.15 -16.30 -4.77
CA ILE A 63 8.14 -17.30 -5.12
C ILE A 63 8.84 -18.64 -4.89
N GLU A 64 8.62 -19.26 -3.73
CA GLU A 64 8.95 -20.67 -3.54
C GLU A 64 8.20 -21.45 -4.64
N PRO A 65 8.89 -22.21 -5.51
CA PRO A 65 8.21 -22.97 -6.54
C PRO A 65 7.27 -23.98 -5.89
N GLU A 66 5.97 -23.83 -6.13
CA GLU A 66 4.96 -24.82 -5.78
C GLU A 66 5.40 -26.18 -6.30
N THR A 67 5.63 -27.13 -5.39
CA THR A 67 5.90 -28.52 -5.72
C THR A 67 4.73 -29.07 -6.53
N GLU A 68 5.01 -29.52 -7.75
CA GLU A 68 4.05 -30.22 -8.62
C GLU A 68 3.38 -31.37 -7.83
N PRO A 69 2.05 -31.56 -7.91
CA PRO A 69 1.43 -32.73 -7.30
C PRO A 69 1.82 -33.96 -8.11
N GLU A 70 2.53 -34.89 -7.47
CA GLU A 70 2.81 -36.22 -8.02
C GLU A 70 1.48 -36.88 -8.39
N ALA A 71 1.34 -37.23 -9.68
CA ALA A 71 0.22 -37.99 -10.19
C ALA A 71 0.19 -39.37 -9.54
N GLU A 72 -0.75 -39.56 -8.62
CA GLU A 72 -1.15 -40.84 -8.05
C GLU A 72 -1.66 -41.73 -9.19
N LYS A 73 -0.85 -42.73 -9.58
CA LYS A 73 -1.27 -43.78 -10.50
C LYS A 73 -2.11 -44.77 -9.71
N ASP A 74 -3.43 -44.68 -9.84
CA ASP A 74 -4.33 -45.75 -9.41
C ASP A 74 -3.97 -47.04 -10.16
N GLU A 75 -3.39 -47.99 -9.43
CA GLU A 75 -3.31 -49.40 -9.80
C GLU A 75 -4.73 -50.00 -9.74
N LEU A 76 -5.38 -50.14 -10.90
CA LEU A 76 -6.57 -50.96 -11.00
C LEU A 76 -6.15 -52.43 -11.17
N THR A 77 -6.13 -53.16 -10.05
CA THR A 77 -6.10 -54.62 -10.03
C THR A 77 -7.39 -55.16 -10.65
N ALA A 78 -7.28 -55.87 -11.77
CA ALA A 78 -8.35 -56.71 -12.28
C ALA A 78 -8.26 -58.09 -11.62
N GLU A 79 -9.26 -58.43 -10.80
CA GLU A 79 -9.58 -59.82 -10.43
C GLU A 79 -11.07 -60.09 -10.75
N ASP A 80 -11.28 -61.33 -11.26
CA ASP A 80 -12.49 -62.01 -11.76
C ASP A 80 -13.05 -61.67 -13.15
#